data_AF-A0A914HSZ9-F1
#
_entry.id   AF-A0A914HSZ9-F1
#
_cell.length_a   1.000
_cell.length_b   1.000
_cell.length_c   1.000
_cell.angle_alpha   90.00
_cell.angle_beta   90.00
_cell.angle_gamma   90.00
#
_symmetry.space_group_name_H-M   'P 1'
#
loop_
_entity.id
_entity.type
_entity.pdbx_description
1 polymer ?
#
loop_
_entity_poly.entity_id
_entity_poly.type
_entity_poly.pdbx_seq_one_letter_code
_entity_poly.pdbx_strand_id
1 'polypeptide(L)'
;MGFAEWSTSIQIPTIYLTICLTIPSMALYIAEIVTIVRHKKFHNSFYALFVMRAIPDLLYVLTSFYCQRLPSIIGAVLYPIYSQFPDWMFAMGMFFTEHTFQANNLVTAFILLNRLTTIIMPIKHEMLWKKFLPFITIFVYGVPTFFCWPAFKMHGFIQLNDPNSTTDRNFAMSGDALHFSYIVYINTVSSAIFTILCVLINIATFLAYKFHVKKVVGNGNNVQNIELKLFIYALSTFLGHALVASLFLITAITNIGDTKTTTFLYIYYPLIMDTGTVVLSSWLLLWASGTFRQQLIKDFSIIRKTNIQNIRVDAMEGPQNNNHRPVRGAVGPQLQTRFISCVQQLPTIS
;
A
#
# COMPACT_ATOMS: atom_id res chain seq x y z
N MET A 1 -19.51 25.36 -20.71
CA MET A 1 -18.36 24.79 -20.01
C MET A 1 -17.95 23.52 -20.73
N GLY A 2 -16.76 23.50 -21.32
CA GLY A 2 -16.24 22.30 -22.02
C GLY A 2 -15.82 21.21 -21.02
N PHE A 3 -15.68 19.96 -21.49
CA PHE A 3 -15.26 18.83 -20.64
C PHE A 3 -13.92 19.07 -19.92
N ALA A 4 -12.97 19.72 -20.59
CA ALA A 4 -11.66 20.06 -20.01
C ALA A 4 -11.75 21.10 -18.88
N GLU A 5 -12.61 22.13 -19.05
CA GLU A 5 -12.88 23.13 -18.01
C GLU A 5 -13.56 22.48 -16.80
N TRP A 6 -14.47 21.53 -17.05
CA TRP A 6 -15.11 20.77 -15.99
C TRP A 6 -14.13 19.84 -15.25
N SER A 7 -13.23 19.15 -15.96
CA SER A 7 -12.19 18.32 -15.32
C SER A 7 -11.24 19.15 -14.45
N THR A 8 -10.81 20.32 -14.93
CA THR A 8 -9.94 21.21 -14.16
C THR A 8 -10.65 21.80 -12.95
N SER A 9 -11.95 22.12 -13.05
CA SER A 9 -12.71 22.66 -11.91
C SER A 9 -12.88 21.67 -10.75
N ILE A 10 -12.87 20.36 -11.03
CA ILE A 10 -12.96 19.31 -10.00
C ILE A 10 -11.60 18.82 -9.50
N GLN A 11 -10.48 19.28 -10.07
CA GLN A 11 -9.13 18.83 -9.70
C GLN A 11 -8.83 19.05 -8.21
N ILE A 12 -9.04 20.27 -7.72
CA ILE A 12 -8.76 20.63 -6.32
C ILE A 12 -9.64 19.81 -5.34
N PRO A 13 -10.97 19.75 -5.50
CA PRO A 13 -11.82 18.86 -4.68
C PRO A 13 -11.34 17.40 -4.69
N THR A 14 -10.94 16.90 -5.86
CA THR A 14 -10.43 15.53 -6.02
C THR A 14 -9.15 15.32 -5.23
N ILE A 15 -8.21 16.27 -5.28
CA ILE A 15 -6.99 16.21 -4.48
C ILE A 15 -7.34 16.16 -2.98
N TYR A 16 -8.22 17.04 -2.48
CA TYR A 16 -8.63 16.99 -1.07
C TYR A 16 -9.27 15.66 -0.68
N LEU A 17 -10.13 15.10 -1.54
CA LEU A 17 -10.70 13.77 -1.33
C LEU A 17 -9.61 12.70 -1.22
N THR A 18 -8.64 12.70 -2.14
CA THR A 18 -7.53 11.73 -2.10
C THR A 18 -6.68 11.87 -0.84
N ILE A 19 -6.44 13.10 -0.36
CA ILE A 19 -5.70 13.35 0.89
C ILE A 19 -6.46 12.76 2.09
N CYS A 20 -7.77 13.02 2.17
CA CYS A 20 -8.62 12.49 3.23
C CYS A 20 -8.65 10.96 3.26
N LEU A 21 -8.50 10.29 2.12
CA LEU A 21 -8.48 8.83 2.04
C LEU A 21 -7.07 8.24 2.27
N THR A 22 -6.03 8.89 1.74
CA THR A 22 -4.66 8.36 1.76
C THR A 22 -3.97 8.55 3.11
N ILE A 23 -4.21 9.64 3.85
CA ILE A 23 -3.60 9.85 5.18
C ILE A 23 -4.00 8.74 6.17
N PRO A 24 -5.30 8.41 6.35
CA PRO A 24 -5.69 7.27 7.18
C PRO A 24 -5.12 5.94 6.67
N SER A 25 -5.07 5.74 5.35
CA SER A 25 -4.51 4.52 4.75
C SER A 25 -3.01 4.39 5.03
N MET A 26 -2.26 5.50 4.99
CA MET A 26 -0.84 5.55 5.36
C MET A 26 -0.62 5.08 6.81
N ALA A 27 -1.41 5.61 7.74
CA ALA A 27 -1.36 5.17 9.13
C ALA A 27 -1.71 3.67 9.27
N LEU A 28 -2.68 3.19 8.47
CA LEU A 28 -3.07 1.79 8.46
C LEU A 28 -1.95 0.88 7.92
N TYR A 29 -1.22 1.27 6.88
CA TYR A 29 -0.05 0.53 6.39
C TYR A 29 1.07 0.43 7.41
N ILE A 30 1.38 1.54 8.08
CA ILE A 30 2.39 1.54 9.14
C ILE A 30 1.95 0.60 10.27
N ALA A 31 0.68 0.69 10.69
CA ALA A 31 0.11 -0.19 11.70
C ALA A 31 0.14 -1.66 11.26
N GLU A 32 -0.11 -1.94 9.98
CA GLU A 32 -0.07 -3.28 9.40
C GLU A 32 1.33 -3.88 9.45
N ILE A 33 2.32 -3.15 8.94
CA ILE A 33 3.73 -3.58 8.98
C ILE A 33 4.16 -3.84 10.42
N VAL A 34 3.90 -2.89 11.34
CA VAL A 34 4.28 -3.01 12.76
C VAL A 34 3.58 -4.22 13.40
N THR A 35 2.28 -4.41 13.17
CA THR A 35 1.50 -5.50 13.75
C THR A 35 2.02 -6.86 13.27
N ILE A 36 2.28 -7.02 11.97
CA ILE A 36 2.76 -8.28 11.38
C ILE A 36 4.16 -8.60 11.88
N VAL A 37 5.07 -7.61 11.90
CA VAL A 37 6.44 -7.80 12.38
C VAL A 37 6.47 -8.16 13.87
N ARG A 38 5.67 -7.47 14.70
CA ARG A 38 5.67 -7.64 16.16
C ARG A 38 5.11 -8.99 16.61
N HIS A 39 4.10 -9.53 15.93
CA HIS A 39 3.36 -10.71 16.41
C HIS A 39 3.65 -11.96 15.60
N LYS A 40 4.30 -12.94 16.25
CA LYS A 40 4.67 -14.25 15.63
C LYS A 40 3.50 -14.98 14.95
N LYS A 41 2.26 -14.79 15.43
CA LYS A 41 1.07 -15.39 14.82
C LYS A 41 0.82 -14.96 13.37
N PHE A 42 1.42 -13.85 12.93
CA PHE A 42 1.31 -13.34 11.57
C PHE A 42 2.56 -13.60 10.74
N HIS A 43 3.52 -14.40 11.21
CA HIS A 43 4.73 -14.76 10.46
C HIS A 43 4.47 -15.92 9.47
N ASN A 44 3.39 -15.82 8.69
CA ASN A 44 3.07 -16.76 7.62
C ASN A 44 3.32 -16.11 6.25
N SER A 45 3.38 -16.94 5.21
CA SER A 45 3.64 -16.49 3.84
C SER A 45 2.62 -15.45 3.32
N PHE A 46 1.36 -15.59 3.71
CA PHE A 46 0.28 -14.68 3.32
C PHE A 46 0.55 -13.26 3.84
N TYR A 47 0.73 -13.08 5.15
CA TYR A 47 0.98 -11.76 5.75
C TYR A 47 2.33 -11.16 5.32
N ALA A 48 3.34 -11.98 5.03
CA ALA A 48 4.60 -11.49 4.48
C ALA A 48 4.42 -10.83 3.10
N LEU A 49 3.56 -11.37 2.23
CA LEU A 49 3.22 -10.73 0.96
C LEU A 49 2.44 -9.42 1.14
N PHE A 50 1.59 -9.35 2.16
CA PHE A 50 0.88 -8.11 2.52
C PHE A 50 1.83 -7.01 2.99
N VAL A 51 2.82 -7.34 3.84
CA VAL A 51 3.90 -6.39 4.20
C VAL A 51 4.68 -5.95 2.96
N MET A 52 5.00 -6.89 2.06
CA MET A 52 5.69 -6.59 0.81
C MET A 52 4.89 -5.64 -0.09
N ARG A 53 3.55 -5.68 -0.03
CA ARG A 53 2.67 -4.74 -0.74
C ARG A 53 2.53 -3.39 -0.03
N ALA A 54 2.45 -3.39 1.30
CA ALA A 54 2.30 -2.17 2.09
C ALA A 54 3.49 -1.21 1.93
N ILE A 55 4.70 -1.73 1.70
CA ILE A 55 5.92 -0.92 1.48
C ILE A 55 5.81 -0.04 0.22
N PRO A 56 5.59 -0.57 -1.00
CA PRO A 56 5.45 0.25 -2.19
C PRO A 56 4.21 1.15 -2.11
N ASP A 57 3.12 0.72 -1.47
CA ASP A 57 1.94 1.57 -1.27
C ASP A 57 2.26 2.79 -0.37
N LEU A 58 3.02 2.59 0.70
CA LEU A 58 3.49 3.67 1.58
C LEU A 58 4.42 4.63 0.82
N LEU A 59 5.38 4.09 0.06
CA LEU A 59 6.29 4.89 -0.76
C LEU A 59 5.55 5.68 -1.84
N TYR A 60 4.54 5.08 -2.47
CA TYR A 60 3.70 5.75 -3.46
C TYR A 60 2.93 6.92 -2.83
N VAL A 61 2.33 6.73 -1.65
CA VAL A 61 1.61 7.82 -0.95
C VAL A 61 2.56 8.97 -0.65
N LEU A 62 3.74 8.69 -0.09
CA LEU A 62 4.73 9.73 0.23
C LEU A 62 5.21 10.47 -1.03
N THR A 63 5.52 9.72 -2.09
CA THR A 63 6.01 10.27 -3.35
C THR A 63 4.93 11.09 -4.05
N SER A 64 3.69 10.60 -4.15
CA SER A 64 2.57 11.34 -4.74
C SER A 64 2.22 12.60 -3.95
N PHE A 65 2.32 12.57 -2.62
CA PHE A 65 2.16 13.78 -1.80
C PHE A 65 3.20 14.84 -2.16
N TYR A 66 4.47 14.44 -2.24
CA TYR A 66 5.58 15.34 -2.50
C TYR A 66 5.62 15.84 -3.95
N CYS A 67 5.53 14.93 -4.91
CA CYS A 67 5.73 15.24 -6.32
C CYS A 67 4.48 15.81 -7.03
N GLN A 68 3.27 15.55 -6.52
CA GLN A 68 2.03 15.88 -7.22
C GLN A 68 1.09 16.73 -6.36
N ARG A 69 0.70 16.26 -5.16
CA ARG A 69 -0.36 16.91 -4.37
C ARG A 69 0.07 18.25 -3.79
N LEU A 70 1.25 18.33 -3.16
CA LEU A 70 1.77 19.57 -2.59
C LEU A 70 1.97 20.67 -3.65
N PRO A 71 2.64 20.39 -4.78
CA PRO A 71 2.71 21.33 -5.92
C PRO A 71 1.35 21.79 -6.44
N SER A 72 0.32 20.94 -6.38
CA SER A 72 -1.02 21.28 -6.89
C SER A 72 -1.87 22.11 -5.92
N ILE A 73 -1.60 22.08 -4.61
CA ILE A 73 -2.39 22.83 -3.60
C ILE A 73 -1.72 24.15 -3.25
N ILE A 74 -0.42 24.10 -2.96
CA ILE A 74 0.37 25.25 -2.48
C ILE A 74 1.58 25.51 -3.39
N GLY A 75 1.47 25.13 -4.67
CA GLY A 75 2.53 25.30 -5.66
C GLY A 75 3.10 26.70 -5.72
N ALA A 76 2.25 27.72 -5.60
CA ALA A 76 2.67 29.12 -5.58
C ALA A 76 3.72 29.44 -4.49
N VAL A 77 3.52 28.86 -3.30
CA VAL A 77 4.40 29.06 -2.15
C VAL A 77 5.65 28.19 -2.26
N LEU A 78 5.49 26.99 -2.80
CA LEU A 78 6.57 26.01 -2.91
C LEU A 78 7.47 26.21 -4.15
N TYR A 79 6.99 26.92 -5.17
CA TYR A 79 7.69 27.07 -6.45
C TYR A 79 9.13 27.57 -6.29
N PRO A 80 9.45 28.60 -5.47
CA PRO A 80 10.83 29.07 -5.29
C PRO A 80 11.77 28.01 -4.70
N ILE A 81 11.23 27.05 -3.95
CA ILE A 81 11.99 25.95 -3.35
C ILE A 81 12.17 24.84 -4.38
N TYR A 82 11.08 24.43 -5.03
CA TYR A 82 11.09 23.32 -5.98
C TYR A 82 11.86 23.66 -7.25
N SER A 83 11.86 24.91 -7.71
CA SER A 83 12.64 25.36 -8.88
C SER A 83 14.15 25.29 -8.68
N GLN A 84 14.61 25.16 -7.43
CA GLN A 84 16.02 24.97 -7.09
C GLN A 84 16.40 23.50 -6.94
N PHE A 85 15.45 22.57 -7.07
CA PHE A 85 15.78 21.16 -6.96
C PHE A 85 16.61 20.70 -8.16
N PRO A 86 17.65 19.87 -7.92
CA PRO A 86 18.41 19.26 -8.98
C PRO A 86 17.58 18.19 -9.71
N ASP A 87 17.89 17.97 -11.00
CA ASP A 87 17.23 17.00 -11.88
C ASP A 87 17.03 15.62 -11.24
N TRP A 88 18.01 15.15 -10.46
CA TRP A 88 17.95 13.83 -9.83
C TRP A 88 16.79 13.69 -8.83
N MET A 89 16.33 14.78 -8.21
CA MET A 89 15.18 14.73 -7.29
C MET A 89 13.87 14.49 -8.05
N PHE A 90 13.70 15.11 -9.22
CA PHE A 90 12.55 14.85 -10.09
C PHE A 90 12.60 13.43 -10.65
N ALA A 91 13.78 12.99 -11.09
CA ALA A 91 13.99 11.63 -11.53
C ALA A 91 13.65 10.60 -10.44
N MET A 92 14.02 10.87 -9.17
CA MET A 92 13.62 10.03 -8.04
C MET A 92 12.11 9.98 -7.85
N GLY A 93 11.42 11.12 -7.96
CA GLY A 93 9.96 11.18 -7.87
C GLY A 93 9.26 10.32 -8.92
N MET A 94 9.71 10.44 -10.17
CA MET A 94 9.23 9.59 -11.27
C MET A 94 9.59 8.13 -11.02
N PHE A 95 10.86 7.84 -10.70
CA PHE A 95 11.32 6.49 -10.41
C PHE A 95 10.45 5.79 -9.36
N PHE A 96 10.20 6.44 -8.22
CA PHE A 96 9.39 5.83 -7.16
C PHE A 96 7.94 5.67 -7.55
N THR A 97 7.35 6.63 -8.25
CA THR A 97 5.95 6.51 -8.72
C THR A 97 5.78 5.27 -9.59
N GLU A 98 6.69 5.05 -10.53
CA GLU A 98 6.60 3.93 -11.46
C GLU A 98 7.05 2.60 -10.84
N HIS A 99 8.10 2.65 -10.02
CA HIS A 99 8.60 1.49 -9.28
C HIS A 99 7.51 0.91 -8.38
N THR A 100 6.84 1.78 -7.61
CA THR A 100 5.81 1.36 -6.67
C THR A 100 4.58 0.79 -7.38
N PHE A 101 4.18 1.39 -8.52
CA PHE A 101 3.11 0.84 -9.37
C PHE A 101 3.43 -0.58 -9.86
N GLN A 102 4.61 -0.78 -10.46
CA GLN A 102 4.99 -2.10 -10.97
C GLN A 102 5.21 -3.13 -9.86
N ALA A 103 5.82 -2.72 -8.74
CA ALA A 103 5.99 -3.58 -7.57
C ALA A 103 4.62 -4.01 -7.00
N ASN A 104 3.64 -3.10 -6.92
CA ASN A 104 2.29 -3.44 -6.47
C ASN A 104 1.61 -4.47 -7.37
N ASN A 105 1.70 -4.30 -8.70
CA ASN A 105 1.18 -5.28 -9.66
C ASN A 105 1.79 -6.67 -9.46
N LEU A 106 3.11 -6.73 -9.32
CA LEU A 106 3.85 -7.97 -9.07
C LEU A 106 3.43 -8.63 -7.77
N VAL A 107 3.43 -7.90 -6.64
CA VAL A 107 3.04 -8.46 -5.34
C VAL A 107 1.59 -8.92 -5.36
N THR A 108 0.70 -8.16 -6.01
CA THR A 108 -0.71 -8.54 -6.15
C THR A 108 -0.84 -9.89 -6.86
N ALA A 109 -0.11 -10.09 -7.98
CA ALA A 109 -0.10 -11.37 -8.67
C ALA A 109 0.39 -12.51 -7.76
N PHE A 110 1.44 -12.29 -6.96
CA PHE A 110 1.91 -13.28 -5.99
C PHE A 110 0.92 -13.54 -4.84
N ILE A 111 0.17 -12.53 -4.38
CA ILE A 111 -0.91 -12.73 -3.40
C ILE A 111 -2.00 -13.63 -3.99
N LEU A 112 -2.41 -13.39 -5.24
CA LEU A 112 -3.40 -14.23 -5.92
C LEU A 112 -2.88 -15.65 -6.11
N LEU A 113 -1.61 -15.81 -6.52
CA LEU A 113 -0.98 -17.12 -6.66
C LEU A 113 -0.85 -17.84 -5.32
N ASN A 114 -0.50 -17.13 -4.25
CA ASN A 114 -0.44 -17.67 -2.89
C ASN A 114 -1.78 -18.26 -2.49
N ARG A 115 -2.87 -17.53 -2.73
CA ARG A 115 -4.22 -18.02 -2.46
C ARG A 115 -4.62 -19.23 -3.30
N LEU A 116 -4.34 -19.19 -4.61
CA LEU A 116 -4.59 -20.32 -5.50
C LEU A 116 -3.89 -21.58 -4.99
N THR A 117 -2.62 -21.47 -4.62
CA THR A 117 -1.83 -22.60 -4.10
C THR A 117 -2.31 -23.07 -2.72
N THR A 118 -2.88 -22.20 -1.87
CA THR A 118 -3.49 -22.62 -0.60
C THR A 118 -4.65 -23.58 -0.85
N ILE A 119 -5.47 -23.30 -1.87
CA ILE A 119 -6.63 -24.12 -2.22
C ILE A 119 -6.20 -25.42 -2.91
N ILE A 120 -5.26 -25.35 -3.86
CA ILE A 120 -4.84 -26.52 -4.64
C ILE A 120 -3.91 -27.45 -3.83
N MET A 121 -3.02 -26.90 -3.01
CA MET A 121 -1.95 -27.65 -2.33
C MET A 121 -1.83 -27.33 -0.83
N PRO A 122 -2.90 -27.53 -0.02
CA PRO A 122 -2.94 -27.09 1.37
C PRO A 122 -1.82 -27.68 2.26
N ILE A 123 -1.38 -28.92 1.99
CA ILE A 123 -0.41 -29.64 2.85
C ILE A 123 1.00 -29.07 2.73
N LYS A 124 1.43 -28.70 1.52
CA LYS A 124 2.82 -28.28 1.23
C LYS A 124 2.96 -26.77 1.02
N HIS A 125 1.85 -26.04 1.06
CA HIS A 125 1.78 -24.61 0.76
C HIS A 125 2.81 -23.79 1.56
N GLU A 126 2.79 -23.87 2.89
CA GLU A 126 3.61 -22.98 3.71
C GLU A 126 5.13 -23.28 3.56
N MET A 127 5.49 -24.55 3.36
CA MET A 127 6.88 -24.93 3.10
C MET A 127 7.37 -24.41 1.74
N LEU A 128 6.51 -24.51 0.72
CA LEU A 128 6.78 -23.98 -0.61
C LEU A 128 7.03 -22.47 -0.53
N TRP A 129 6.10 -21.72 0.04
CA TRP A 129 6.18 -20.27 0.08
C TRP A 129 7.31 -19.74 0.94
N LYS A 130 7.60 -20.34 2.10
CA LYS A 130 8.77 -19.94 2.90
C LYS A 130 10.08 -20.04 2.13
N LYS A 131 10.21 -21.06 1.28
CA LYS A 131 11.40 -21.25 0.43
C LYS A 131 11.46 -20.21 -0.70
N PHE A 132 10.33 -19.88 -1.31
CA PHE A 132 10.27 -18.97 -2.46
C PHE A 132 10.18 -17.49 -2.10
N LEU A 133 9.71 -17.15 -0.89
CA LEU A 133 9.51 -15.77 -0.45
C LEU A 133 10.72 -14.84 -0.64
N PRO A 134 11.98 -15.21 -0.30
CA PRO A 134 13.12 -14.33 -0.55
C PRO A 134 13.35 -14.06 -2.04
N PHE A 135 13.18 -15.08 -2.90
CA PHE A 135 13.30 -14.91 -4.36
C PHE A 135 12.18 -14.02 -4.91
N ILE A 136 10.96 -14.19 -4.41
CA ILE A 136 9.81 -13.34 -4.76
C ILE A 136 10.07 -11.90 -4.34
N THR A 137 10.64 -11.68 -3.15
CA THR A 137 11.01 -10.34 -2.66
C THR A 137 12.01 -9.66 -3.59
N ILE A 138 13.08 -10.37 -3.97
CA ILE A 138 14.10 -9.85 -4.90
C ILE A 138 13.46 -9.56 -6.27
N PHE A 139 12.58 -10.44 -6.76
CA PHE A 139 11.92 -10.27 -8.04
C PHE A 139 10.97 -9.07 -8.05
N VAL A 140 10.11 -8.96 -7.03
CA VAL A 140 9.13 -7.88 -6.85
C VAL A 140 9.77 -6.51 -6.87
N TYR A 141 10.93 -6.34 -6.22
CA TYR A 141 11.57 -5.03 -6.14
C TYR A 141 12.62 -4.84 -7.23
N GLY A 142 13.35 -5.89 -7.60
CA GLY A 142 14.43 -5.81 -8.58
C GLY A 142 13.95 -5.62 -10.01
N VAL A 143 12.86 -6.29 -10.41
CA VAL A 143 12.32 -6.16 -11.78
C VAL A 143 11.83 -4.73 -12.05
N PRO A 144 10.99 -4.11 -11.20
CA PRO A 144 10.64 -2.69 -11.35
C PRO A 144 11.85 -1.77 -11.35
N THR A 145 12.85 -2.00 -10.49
CA THR A 145 14.06 -1.17 -10.47
C THR A 145 14.78 -1.20 -11.81
N PHE A 146 14.88 -2.36 -12.45
CA PHE A 146 15.49 -2.50 -13.77
C PHE A 146 14.72 -1.73 -14.86
N PHE A 147 13.38 -1.82 -14.87
CA PHE A 147 12.56 -1.15 -15.87
C PHE A 147 12.42 0.35 -15.65
N CYS A 148 12.40 0.81 -14.40
CA CYS A 148 12.24 2.21 -14.03
C CYS A 148 13.56 2.99 -13.98
N TRP A 149 14.72 2.31 -14.00
CA TRP A 149 16.05 2.95 -14.01
C TRP A 149 16.21 4.07 -15.06
N PRO A 150 15.66 3.97 -16.30
CA PRO A 150 15.79 5.03 -17.30
C PRO A 150 15.21 6.38 -16.87
N ALA A 151 14.35 6.43 -15.82
CA ALA A 151 13.87 7.68 -15.23
C ALA A 151 15.02 8.59 -14.75
N PHE A 152 16.18 8.03 -14.37
CA PHE A 152 17.37 8.80 -13.97
C PHE A 152 18.10 9.47 -15.14
N LYS A 153 17.74 9.16 -16.39
CA LYS A 153 18.25 9.86 -17.58
C LYS A 153 17.37 11.01 -18.01
N MET A 154 16.22 11.17 -17.37
CA MET A 154 15.23 12.19 -17.73
C MET A 154 15.66 13.54 -17.17
N HIS A 155 15.57 14.58 -17.99
CA HIS A 155 15.66 15.95 -17.50
C HIS A 155 14.30 16.38 -16.94
N GLY A 156 14.26 16.61 -15.63
CA GLY A 156 13.08 17.13 -14.95
C GLY A 156 12.99 18.64 -15.14
N PHE A 157 11.80 19.15 -15.44
CA PHE A 157 11.54 20.58 -15.41
C PHE A 157 10.23 20.88 -14.72
N ILE A 158 10.16 22.07 -14.14
CA ILE A 158 8.94 22.58 -13.53
C ILE A 158 8.27 23.51 -14.53
N GLN A 159 7.02 23.22 -14.85
CA GLN A 159 6.20 24.06 -15.69
C GLN A 159 5.08 24.69 -14.87
N LEU A 160 5.02 26.03 -14.85
CA LEU A 160 3.88 26.77 -14.33
C LEU A 160 2.68 26.57 -15.28
N ASN A 161 1.50 26.35 -14.71
CA ASN A 161 0.26 26.17 -15.48
C ASN A 161 -0.09 27.43 -16.28
N ASP A 162 0.08 28.61 -15.68
CA ASP A 162 0.04 29.90 -16.36
C ASP A 162 1.24 30.75 -15.93
N PRO A 163 2.30 30.87 -16.75
CA PRO A 163 3.48 31.66 -16.41
C PRO A 163 3.19 33.16 -16.26
N ASN A 164 2.07 33.65 -16.80
CA ASN A 164 1.65 35.04 -16.71
C ASN A 164 0.72 35.30 -15.51
N SER A 165 0.19 34.25 -14.89
CA SER A 165 -0.67 34.38 -13.72
C SER A 165 0.15 34.60 -12.46
N THR A 166 -0.11 35.71 -11.77
CA THR A 166 0.45 35.96 -10.45
C THR A 166 -0.26 35.18 -9.34
N THR A 167 -1.48 34.71 -9.61
CA THR A 167 -2.37 34.04 -8.67
C THR A 167 -2.45 32.53 -8.85
N ASP A 168 -2.28 32.01 -10.07
CA ASP A 168 -2.29 30.57 -10.39
C ASP A 168 -0.87 30.08 -10.71
N ARG A 169 -0.08 29.92 -9.64
CA ARG A 169 1.27 29.36 -9.72
C ARG A 169 1.31 27.88 -9.36
N ASN A 170 0.24 27.16 -9.65
CA ASN A 170 0.31 25.71 -9.65
C ASN A 170 1.31 25.27 -10.72
N PHE A 171 2.11 24.25 -10.39
CA PHE A 171 3.11 23.75 -11.31
C PHE A 171 3.07 22.23 -11.36
N ALA A 172 3.36 21.71 -12.55
CA ALA A 172 3.56 20.29 -12.76
C ALA A 172 5.06 20.02 -12.89
N MET A 173 5.49 18.91 -12.29
CA MET A 173 6.78 18.32 -12.61
C MET A 173 6.60 17.53 -13.90
N SER A 174 7.40 17.83 -14.90
CA SER A 174 7.41 17.09 -16.16
C SER A 174 8.80 16.63 -16.49
N GLY A 175 8.85 15.62 -17.36
CA GLY A 175 10.06 15.09 -17.94
C GLY A 175 10.18 15.41 -19.41
N ASP A 176 11.36 15.15 -19.96
CA ASP A 176 11.48 15.08 -21.41
C ASP A 176 10.46 14.09 -22.00
N ALA A 177 9.90 14.46 -23.16
CA ALA A 177 8.78 13.74 -23.74
C ALA A 177 9.12 12.30 -24.15
N LEU A 178 10.38 12.04 -24.50
CA LEU A 178 10.83 10.74 -24.99
C LEU A 178 10.87 9.71 -23.85
N HIS A 179 11.49 10.03 -22.71
CA HIS A 179 11.54 9.13 -21.57
C HIS A 179 10.18 8.99 -20.90
N PHE A 180 9.39 10.07 -20.83
CA PHE A 180 8.02 9.99 -20.34
C PHE A 180 7.16 9.04 -21.18
N SER A 181 7.24 9.15 -22.51
CA SER A 181 6.52 8.24 -23.42
C SER A 181 6.95 6.79 -23.28
N TYR A 182 8.25 6.55 -23.11
CA TYR A 182 8.78 5.21 -22.83
C TYR A 182 8.23 4.63 -21.52
N ILE A 183 8.23 5.42 -20.44
CA ILE A 183 7.70 4.99 -19.13
C ILE A 183 6.22 4.63 -19.23
N VAL A 184 5.41 5.52 -19.81
CA VAL A 184 3.97 5.28 -20.02
C VAL A 184 3.76 4.01 -20.82
N TYR A 185 4.52 3.81 -21.90
CA TYR A 185 4.42 2.59 -22.72
C TYR A 185 4.72 1.32 -21.92
N ILE A 186 5.84 1.30 -21.18
CA ILE A 186 6.23 0.14 -20.35
C ILE A 186 5.16 -0.15 -19.30
N ASN A 187 4.60 0.88 -18.66
CA ASN A 187 3.52 0.71 -17.69
C ASN A 187 2.24 0.19 -18.33
N THR A 188 1.86 0.68 -19.50
CA THR A 188 0.70 0.18 -20.25
C THR A 188 0.86 -1.30 -20.57
N VAL A 189 2.02 -1.70 -21.12
CA VAL A 189 2.31 -3.10 -21.46
C VAL A 189 2.32 -3.98 -20.21
N SER A 190 3.05 -3.55 -19.17
CA SER A 190 3.14 -4.24 -17.89
C SER A 190 1.77 -4.42 -17.26
N SER A 191 0.99 -3.35 -17.16
CA SER A 191 -0.36 -3.36 -16.58
C SER A 191 -1.32 -4.27 -17.35
N ALA A 192 -1.24 -4.29 -18.68
CA ALA A 192 -2.04 -5.20 -19.51
C ALA A 192 -1.69 -6.67 -19.24
N ILE A 193 -0.39 -7.01 -19.23
CA ILE A 193 0.10 -8.36 -18.93
C ILE A 193 -0.34 -8.79 -17.53
N PHE A 194 -0.16 -7.94 -16.52
CA PHE A 194 -0.55 -8.24 -15.14
C PHE A 194 -2.06 -8.37 -14.98
N THR A 195 -2.85 -7.55 -15.66
CA THR A 195 -4.31 -7.65 -15.62
C THR A 195 -4.75 -8.99 -16.20
N ILE A 196 -4.21 -9.40 -17.34
CA ILE A 196 -4.49 -10.72 -17.93
C ILE A 196 -4.09 -11.84 -16.97
N LEU A 197 -2.88 -11.79 -16.41
CA LEU A 197 -2.40 -12.77 -15.44
C LEU A 197 -3.32 -12.86 -14.21
N CYS A 198 -3.72 -11.72 -13.64
CA CYS A 198 -4.61 -11.65 -12.49
C CYS A 198 -6.00 -12.22 -12.80
N VAL A 199 -6.56 -11.95 -14.00
CA VAL A 199 -7.82 -12.56 -14.46
C VAL A 199 -7.67 -14.09 -14.48
N LEU A 200 -6.62 -14.60 -15.12
CA LEU A 200 -6.40 -16.03 -15.25
C LEU A 200 -6.25 -16.72 -13.89
N ILE A 201 -5.47 -16.14 -12.97
CA ILE A 201 -5.29 -16.68 -11.61
C ILE A 201 -6.61 -16.63 -10.84
N ASN A 202 -7.39 -15.56 -10.95
CA ASN A 202 -8.69 -15.46 -10.27
C ASN A 202 -9.71 -16.47 -10.81
N ILE A 203 -9.77 -16.67 -12.13
CA ILE A 203 -10.60 -17.72 -12.74
C ILE A 203 -10.15 -19.10 -12.24
N ALA A 204 -8.85 -19.39 -12.24
CA ALA A 204 -8.32 -20.64 -11.72
C ALA A 204 -8.66 -20.86 -10.24
N THR A 205 -8.58 -19.79 -9.43
CA THR A 205 -8.92 -19.80 -7.99
C THR A 205 -10.39 -20.10 -7.79
N PHE A 206 -11.27 -19.45 -8.56
CA PHE A 206 -12.71 -19.68 -8.51
C PHE A 206 -13.07 -21.11 -8.92
N LEU A 207 -12.47 -21.64 -9.99
CA LEU A 207 -12.68 -23.02 -10.43
C LEU A 207 -12.20 -24.01 -9.37
N ALA A 208 -10.98 -23.84 -8.85
CA ALA A 208 -10.43 -24.68 -7.79
C ALA A 208 -11.33 -24.68 -6.54
N TYR A 209 -11.82 -23.50 -6.13
CA TYR A 209 -12.76 -23.36 -5.03
C TYR A 209 -14.07 -24.12 -5.29
N LYS A 210 -14.68 -23.96 -6.48
CA LYS A 210 -15.93 -24.65 -6.84
C LYS A 210 -15.78 -26.17 -6.83
N PHE A 211 -14.63 -26.69 -7.27
CA PHE A 211 -14.33 -28.12 -7.18
C PHE A 211 -14.15 -28.58 -5.72
N HIS A 212 -13.50 -27.78 -4.89
CA HIS A 212 -13.27 -28.11 -3.48
C HIS A 212 -14.57 -28.10 -2.65
N VAL A 213 -15.44 -27.11 -2.84
CA VAL A 213 -16.73 -27.00 -2.11
C VAL A 213 -17.64 -28.21 -2.37
N LYS A 214 -17.69 -28.72 -3.60
CA LYS A 214 -18.47 -29.93 -3.93
C LYS A 214 -18.03 -31.16 -3.12
N LYS A 215 -16.79 -31.19 -2.63
CA LYS A 215 -16.22 -32.30 -1.88
C LYS A 215 -16.48 -32.21 -0.36
N VAL A 216 -16.75 -31.02 0.17
CA VAL A 216 -16.81 -30.73 1.63
C VAL A 216 -18.23 -30.34 2.07
N VAL A 217 -19.25 -31.02 1.56
CA VAL A 217 -20.67 -30.73 1.82
C VAL A 217 -21.08 -30.94 3.31
N GLY A 218 -20.18 -31.39 4.19
CA GLY A 218 -20.52 -31.81 5.54
C GLY A 218 -20.27 -30.85 6.71
N ASN A 219 -19.38 -29.85 6.61
CA ASN A 219 -19.01 -29.12 7.85
C ASN A 219 -18.41 -27.72 7.61
N GLY A 220 -19.15 -26.68 8.02
CA GLY A 220 -18.57 -25.38 8.43
C GLY A 220 -19.02 -24.14 7.66
N ASN A 221 -20.08 -23.47 8.12
CA ASN A 221 -20.51 -22.14 7.63
C ASN A 221 -19.43 -21.05 7.78
N ASN A 222 -18.53 -21.17 8.78
CA ASN A 222 -17.53 -20.15 9.05
C ASN A 222 -16.42 -20.10 7.99
N VAL A 223 -15.92 -21.25 7.54
CA VAL A 223 -14.83 -21.32 6.55
C VAL A 223 -15.28 -20.70 5.22
N GLN A 224 -16.52 -20.97 4.80
CA GLN A 224 -17.10 -20.39 3.59
C GLN A 224 -17.16 -18.85 3.65
N ASN A 225 -17.51 -18.29 4.81
CA ASN A 225 -17.58 -16.84 4.98
C ASN A 225 -16.21 -16.15 4.86
N ILE A 226 -15.16 -16.77 5.38
CA ILE A 226 -13.79 -16.23 5.29
C ILE A 226 -13.29 -16.28 3.85
N GLU A 227 -13.49 -17.40 3.16
CA GLU A 227 -13.11 -17.54 1.75
C GLU A 227 -13.87 -16.56 0.85
N LEU A 228 -15.16 -16.35 1.10
CA LEU A 228 -15.96 -15.35 0.38
C LEU A 228 -15.40 -13.94 0.57
N LYS A 229 -15.03 -13.56 1.80
CA LYS A 229 -14.41 -12.25 2.08
C LYS A 229 -13.09 -12.08 1.35
N LEU A 230 -12.25 -13.12 1.35
CA LEU A 230 -11.00 -13.10 0.61
C LEU A 230 -11.25 -13.02 -0.90
N PHE A 231 -12.26 -13.71 -1.43
CA PHE A 231 -12.65 -13.61 -2.84
C PHE A 231 -13.06 -12.18 -3.20
N ILE A 232 -13.93 -11.55 -2.40
CA ILE A 232 -14.31 -10.14 -2.57
C ILE A 232 -13.08 -9.24 -2.52
N TYR A 233 -12.16 -9.46 -1.57
CA TYR A 233 -10.89 -8.74 -1.51
C TYR A 233 -10.10 -8.80 -2.83
N ALA A 234 -9.94 -9.98 -3.42
CA ALA A 234 -9.21 -10.13 -4.68
C ALA A 234 -9.96 -9.51 -5.86
N LEU A 235 -11.28 -9.68 -5.91
CA LEU A 235 -12.09 -9.11 -6.99
C LEU A 235 -12.01 -7.58 -6.96
N SER A 236 -12.17 -6.98 -5.79
CA SER A 236 -12.04 -5.53 -5.61
C SER A 236 -10.64 -5.02 -5.94
N THR A 237 -9.60 -5.73 -5.50
CA THR A 237 -8.20 -5.41 -5.86
C THR A 237 -7.97 -5.48 -7.37
N PHE A 238 -8.53 -6.52 -8.00
CA PHE A 238 -8.45 -6.70 -9.45
C PHE A 238 -9.16 -5.58 -10.20
N LEU A 239 -10.36 -5.18 -9.77
CA LEU A 239 -11.08 -4.05 -10.37
C LEU A 239 -10.26 -2.76 -10.28
N GLY A 240 -9.62 -2.49 -9.14
CA GLY A 240 -8.73 -1.35 -8.98
C GLY A 240 -7.60 -1.34 -10.00
N HIS A 241 -6.89 -2.46 -10.13
CA HIS A 241 -5.82 -2.61 -11.13
C HIS A 241 -6.31 -2.52 -12.58
N ALA A 242 -7.49 -3.09 -12.88
CA ALA A 242 -8.09 -3.01 -14.20
C ALA A 242 -8.48 -1.57 -14.58
N LEU A 243 -8.95 -0.77 -13.61
CA LEU A 243 -9.21 0.66 -13.83
C LEU A 243 -7.93 1.43 -14.14
N VAL A 244 -6.85 1.18 -13.40
CA VAL A 244 -5.54 1.80 -13.69
C VAL A 244 -5.01 1.38 -15.06
N ALA A 245 -5.10 0.08 -15.39
CA ALA A 245 -4.71 -0.45 -16.70
C ALA A 245 -5.48 0.21 -17.85
N SER A 246 -6.79 0.41 -17.66
CA SER A 246 -7.66 1.06 -18.64
C SER A 246 -7.25 2.51 -18.85
N LEU A 247 -6.88 3.23 -17.78
CA LEU A 247 -6.39 4.60 -17.88
C LEU A 247 -5.11 4.69 -18.70
N PHE A 248 -4.11 3.85 -18.40
CA PHE A 248 -2.86 3.79 -19.16
C PHE A 248 -3.07 3.42 -20.63
N LEU A 249 -4.00 2.50 -20.92
CA LEU A 249 -4.34 2.12 -22.29
C LEU A 249 -5.00 3.28 -23.05
N ILE A 250 -5.94 3.99 -22.42
CA ILE A 250 -6.57 5.18 -23.01
C ILE A 250 -5.50 6.20 -23.36
N THR A 251 -4.57 6.49 -22.45
CA THR A 251 -3.47 7.43 -22.68
C THR A 251 -2.54 7.00 -23.83
N ALA A 252 -2.24 5.70 -23.92
CA ALA A 252 -1.43 5.19 -25.02
C ALA A 252 -2.14 5.34 -26.39
N ILE A 253 -3.46 5.09 -26.44
CA ILE A 253 -4.25 5.15 -27.69
C ILE A 253 -4.50 6.59 -28.14
N THR A 254 -4.82 7.49 -27.20
CA THR A 254 -5.20 8.88 -27.49
C THR A 254 -4.02 9.78 -27.87
N ASN A 255 -2.83 9.19 -28.02
CA ASN A 255 -1.56 9.82 -28.32
C ASN A 255 -1.10 10.77 -27.20
N ILE A 256 0.09 10.50 -26.68
CA ILE A 256 0.74 11.24 -25.59
C ILE A 256 0.94 12.73 -25.95
N GLY A 257 0.88 13.09 -27.24
CA GLY A 257 0.96 14.47 -27.70
C GLY A 257 -0.27 15.35 -27.44
N ASP A 258 -1.44 14.80 -27.09
CA ASP A 258 -2.60 15.65 -26.76
C ASP A 258 -2.51 16.17 -25.32
N THR A 259 -2.35 17.49 -25.22
CA THR A 259 -2.34 18.23 -23.94
C THR A 259 -3.58 17.97 -23.11
N LYS A 260 -4.77 17.81 -23.72
CA LYS A 260 -6.02 17.56 -22.97
C LYS A 260 -6.04 16.18 -22.33
N THR A 261 -5.64 15.16 -23.08
CA THR A 261 -5.45 13.79 -22.56
C THR A 261 -4.41 13.76 -21.44
N THR A 262 -3.31 14.47 -21.61
CA THR A 262 -2.23 14.53 -20.61
C THR A 262 -2.73 15.14 -19.31
N THR A 263 -3.44 16.27 -19.39
CA THR A 263 -4.08 16.90 -18.22
C THR A 263 -5.10 15.97 -17.56
N PHE A 264 -5.91 15.27 -18.35
CA PHE A 264 -6.85 14.28 -17.83
C PHE A 264 -6.12 13.17 -17.05
N LEU A 265 -5.04 12.61 -17.60
CA LEU A 265 -4.21 11.62 -16.91
C LEU A 265 -3.72 12.18 -15.56
N TYR A 266 -3.13 13.38 -15.55
CA TYR A 266 -2.58 13.96 -14.32
C TYR A 266 -3.64 14.19 -13.23
N ILE A 267 -4.88 14.49 -13.61
CA ILE A 267 -5.98 14.71 -12.65
C ILE A 267 -6.52 13.37 -12.11
N TYR A 268 -6.79 12.41 -13.01
CA TYR A 268 -7.51 11.19 -12.64
C TYR A 268 -6.60 10.03 -12.22
N TYR A 269 -5.35 9.99 -12.67
CA TYR A 269 -4.41 8.93 -12.30
C TYR A 269 -4.23 8.82 -10.80
N PRO A 270 -3.91 9.91 -10.06
CA PRO A 270 -3.76 9.82 -8.60
C PRO A 270 -5.05 9.35 -7.94
N LEU A 271 -6.21 9.88 -8.36
CA LEU A 271 -7.51 9.46 -7.83
C LEU A 271 -7.76 7.96 -8.00
N ILE A 272 -7.55 7.44 -9.21
CA ILE A 272 -7.80 6.03 -9.53
C ILE A 272 -6.79 5.13 -8.80
N MET A 273 -5.52 5.51 -8.77
CA MET A 273 -4.50 4.79 -8.00
C MET A 273 -4.82 4.78 -6.51
N ASP A 274 -5.13 5.94 -5.93
CA ASP A 274 -5.43 6.08 -4.51
C ASP A 274 -6.66 5.26 -4.11
N THR A 275 -7.76 5.40 -4.85
CA THR A 275 -9.01 4.72 -4.51
C THR A 275 -9.00 3.24 -4.88
N GLY A 276 -8.44 2.90 -6.04
CA GLY A 276 -8.48 1.55 -6.60
C GLY A 276 -7.40 0.62 -6.07
N THR A 277 -6.19 1.13 -5.80
CA THR A 277 -5.04 0.26 -5.48
C THR A 277 -4.50 0.46 -4.07
N VAL A 278 -4.45 1.70 -3.58
CA VAL A 278 -3.87 2.05 -2.28
C VAL A 278 -4.91 1.89 -1.16
N VAL A 279 -5.94 2.74 -1.12
CA VAL A 279 -6.95 2.72 -0.05
C VAL A 279 -7.62 1.35 0.02
N LEU A 280 -7.89 0.74 -1.13
CA LEU A 280 -8.62 -0.53 -1.17
C LEU A 280 -7.83 -1.69 -0.53
N SER A 281 -6.50 -1.73 -0.63
CA SER A 281 -5.72 -2.91 -0.20
C SER A 281 -5.68 -3.09 1.32
N SER A 282 -5.31 -2.04 2.06
CA SER A 282 -5.18 -2.06 3.51
C SER A 282 -6.54 -2.15 4.21
N TRP A 283 -7.52 -1.40 3.73
CA TRP A 283 -8.86 -1.39 4.30
C TRP A 283 -9.60 -2.71 4.10
N LEU A 284 -9.46 -3.34 2.92
CA LEU A 284 -10.06 -4.66 2.71
C LEU A 284 -9.34 -5.77 3.47
N LEU A 285 -8.03 -5.68 3.72
CA LEU A 285 -7.35 -6.62 4.62
C LEU A 285 -7.94 -6.52 6.04
N LEU A 286 -8.08 -5.30 6.56
CA LEU A 286 -8.65 -5.05 7.88
C LEU A 286 -10.11 -5.54 7.98
N TRP A 287 -10.87 -5.43 6.90
CA TRP A 287 -12.24 -5.94 6.83
C TRP A 287 -12.30 -7.47 6.72
N ALA A 288 -11.43 -8.06 5.89
CA ALA A 288 -11.43 -9.49 5.62
C ALA A 288 -10.90 -10.31 6.81
N SER A 289 -9.84 -9.84 7.48
CA SER A 289 -9.19 -10.58 8.57
C SER A 289 -9.64 -10.10 9.95
N GLY A 290 -10.56 -10.86 10.56
CA GLY A 290 -11.07 -10.58 11.91
C GLY A 290 -9.98 -10.67 12.99
N THR A 291 -9.09 -11.66 12.88
CA THR A 291 -7.98 -11.88 13.83
C THR A 291 -6.91 -10.80 13.75
N PHE A 292 -6.62 -10.32 12.54
CA PHE A 292 -5.72 -9.18 12.33
C PHE A 292 -6.32 -7.90 12.92
N ARG A 293 -7.58 -7.58 12.59
CA ARG A 293 -8.29 -6.41 13.13
C ARG A 293 -8.32 -6.41 14.67
N GLN A 294 -8.64 -7.54 15.29
CA GLN A 294 -8.64 -7.66 16.75
C GLN A 294 -7.25 -7.40 17.34
N GLN A 295 -6.18 -7.88 16.71
CA GLN A 295 -4.83 -7.62 17.18
C GLN A 295 -4.43 -6.16 17.03
N LEU A 296 -4.76 -5.55 15.89
CA LEU A 296 -4.47 -4.15 15.62
C LEU A 296 -5.16 -3.25 16.65
N ILE A 297 -6.45 -3.48 16.93
CA ILE A 297 -7.19 -2.76 17.99
C ILE A 297 -6.53 -2.97 19.36
N LYS A 298 -6.10 -4.20 19.67
CA LYS A 298 -5.42 -4.51 20.93
C LYS A 298 -4.11 -3.72 21.06
N ASP A 299 -3.31 -3.66 20.01
CA ASP A 299 -2.04 -2.93 19.99
C ASP A 299 -2.25 -1.42 20.21
N PHE A 300 -3.25 -0.83 19.55
CA PHE A 300 -3.64 0.57 19.80
C PHE A 300 -4.15 0.81 21.23
N SER A 301 -4.91 -0.14 21.79
CA SER A 301 -5.42 -0.03 23.16
C SER A 301 -4.30 -0.09 24.22
N ILE A 302 -3.24 -0.87 23.97
CA ILE A 302 -2.07 -0.97 24.86
C ILE A 302 -1.31 0.35 24.87
N ILE A 303 -1.04 0.93 23.68
CA ILE A 303 -0.37 2.22 23.56
C ILE A 303 -1.13 3.29 24.36
N ARG A 304 -2.47 3.31 24.26
CA ARG A 304 -3.31 4.23 25.02
C ARG A 304 -3.19 4.04 26.53
N LYS A 305 -3.17 2.79 27.03
CA LYS A 305 -3.08 2.51 28.47
C LYS A 305 -1.70 2.84 29.05
N THR A 306 -0.62 2.49 28.35
CA THR A 306 0.75 2.81 28.78
C THR A 306 0.98 4.32 28.86
N ASN A 307 0.45 5.08 27.90
CA ASN A 307 0.56 6.54 27.90
C ASN A 307 -0.16 7.18 29.12
N ILE A 308 -1.36 6.69 29.46
CA ILE A 308 -2.09 7.17 30.65
C ILE A 308 -1.36 6.84 31.96
N GLN A 309 -0.71 5.68 32.05
CA GLN A 309 0.06 5.31 33.24
C GLN A 309 1.29 6.18 33.42
N ASN A 310 2.04 6.48 32.34
CA ASN A 310 3.22 7.33 32.42
C ASN A 310 2.86 8.77 32.87
N ILE A 311 1.78 9.35 32.33
CA ILE A 311 1.30 10.68 32.75
C ILE A 311 0.92 10.74 34.23
N ARG A 312 0.41 9.63 34.80
CA ARG A 312 0.05 9.58 36.24
C ARG A 312 1.27 9.47 37.15
N VAL A 313 2.35 8.84 36.70
CA VAL A 313 3.58 8.72 37.49
C VAL A 313 4.26 10.09 37.60
N ASP A 314 4.31 10.86 36.50
CA ASP A 314 4.89 12.21 36.51
C ASP A 314 4.08 13.23 37.34
N ALA A 315 2.77 13.02 37.49
CA ALA A 315 1.91 13.90 38.30
C ALA A 315 1.99 13.63 39.82
N MET A 316 2.62 12.53 40.26
CA MET A 316 2.76 12.18 41.68
C MET A 316 4.14 12.51 42.27
N GLU A 317 5.12 12.90 41.45
CA GLU A 317 6.36 13.53 41.93
C GLU A 317 6.12 15.01 42.23
N GLY A 318 5.27 15.27 43.23
CA GLY A 318 5.35 16.52 43.98
C GLY A 318 6.72 16.67 44.64
N PRO A 319 7.16 17.90 44.97
CA PRO A 319 8.50 18.16 45.47
C PRO A 319 8.84 17.25 46.65
N GLN A 320 9.75 16.30 46.42
CA GLN A 320 10.27 15.41 47.44
C GLN A 320 10.98 16.26 48.50
N ASN A 321 10.27 16.47 49.61
CA ASN A 321 10.87 17.01 50.82
C ASN A 321 11.76 15.90 51.42
N ASN A 322 13.06 16.02 51.15
CA ASN A 322 14.09 15.11 51.64
C ASN A 322 14.19 15.18 53.16
N ASN A 323 13.51 14.28 53.87
CA ASN A 323 13.82 13.98 55.27
C ASN A 323 13.76 12.48 55.55
N HIS A 324 14.97 11.91 55.64
CA HIS A 324 15.43 10.76 56.43
C HIS A 324 14.45 9.70 56.95
N ARG A 325 14.71 8.43 56.60
CA ARG A 325 15.27 7.40 57.52
C ARG A 325 15.54 6.06 56.79
N PRO A 326 16.63 5.34 57.12
CA PRO A 326 16.87 4.00 56.61
C PRO A 326 16.25 2.95 57.55
N VAL A 327 15.44 2.04 57.01
CA VAL A 327 15.07 0.80 57.71
C VAL A 327 15.35 -0.40 56.82
N ARG A 328 16.05 -1.34 57.44
CA ARG A 328 16.71 -2.54 56.93
C ARG A 328 15.72 -3.71 56.91
N GLY A 329 15.88 -4.62 55.95
CA GLY A 329 15.32 -5.99 55.97
C GLY A 329 14.11 -6.17 55.05
N ALA A 330 13.88 -7.31 54.40
CA ALA A 330 14.54 -8.60 54.41
C ALA A 330 14.22 -9.34 53.10
N VAL A 331 15.09 -10.30 52.77
CA VAL A 331 15.10 -11.14 51.56
C VAL A 331 14.02 -12.23 51.65
N GLY A 332 13.36 -12.54 50.53
CA GLY A 332 12.51 -13.73 50.38
C GLY A 332 12.37 -14.17 48.92
N PRO A 333 12.77 -15.41 48.54
CA PRO A 333 12.69 -15.91 47.17
C PRO A 333 11.45 -16.79 46.98
N GLN A 334 10.62 -16.50 45.96
CA GLN A 334 9.69 -17.48 45.40
C GLN A 334 9.64 -17.34 43.88
N LEU A 335 10.38 -18.22 43.21
CA LEU A 335 10.35 -18.43 41.77
C LEU A 335 9.48 -19.67 41.52
N GLN A 336 8.22 -19.43 41.16
CA GLN A 336 7.27 -20.50 40.85
C GLN A 336 7.19 -20.70 39.32
N THR A 337 7.65 -21.86 38.91
CA THR A 337 7.66 -22.43 37.56
C THR A 337 6.25 -22.47 36.96
N ARG A 338 6.06 -21.79 35.83
CA ARG A 338 4.95 -22.05 34.90
C ARG A 338 5.50 -22.52 33.55
N PHE A 339 5.59 -23.83 33.39
CA PHE A 339 5.67 -24.46 32.07
C PHE A 339 4.25 -24.51 31.49
N ILE A 340 4.01 -23.69 30.46
CA ILE A 340 2.80 -23.74 29.64
C ILE A 340 3.07 -24.69 28.49
N SER A 341 2.26 -25.74 28.39
CA SER A 341 2.21 -26.68 27.28
C SER A 341 1.91 -25.95 25.96
N CYS A 342 2.88 -25.91 25.06
CA CYS A 342 2.72 -25.41 23.71
C CYS A 342 2.11 -26.53 22.86
N VAL A 343 0.79 -26.66 22.88
CA VAL A 343 0.05 -27.41 21.85
C VAL A 343 0.05 -26.54 20.60
N GLN A 344 0.78 -26.98 19.57
CA GLN A 344 0.74 -26.41 18.23
C GLN A 344 -0.67 -26.59 17.64
N GLN A 345 -1.57 -25.65 17.93
CA GLN A 345 -2.65 -25.34 17.01
C GLN A 345 -2.00 -24.72 15.78
N LEU A 346 -2.13 -25.39 14.62
CA LEU A 346 -1.95 -24.70 13.34
C LEU A 346 -2.78 -23.41 13.40
N PRO A 347 -2.23 -22.25 13.02
CA PRO A 347 -3.05 -21.07 12.85
C PRO A 347 -4.06 -21.41 11.76
N THR A 348 -5.30 -21.68 12.18
CA THR A 348 -6.42 -21.61 11.28
C THR A 348 -6.40 -20.19 10.73
N ILE A 349 -6.21 -20.06 9.42
CA ILE A 349 -6.62 -18.86 8.73
C ILE A 349 -8.15 -18.89 8.82
N SER A 350 -8.64 -18.38 9.95
CA SER A 350 -10.03 -18.17 10.32
C SER A 350 -10.15 -16.89 11.11
#